data_AF-A0A6C0LWT0-F1
#
_entry.id   AF-A0A6C0LWT0-F1
#
_cell.length_a   1.000
_cell.length_b   1.000
_cell.length_c   1.000
_cell.angle_alpha   90.00
_cell.angle_beta   90.00
_cell.angle_gamma   90.00
#
_symmetry.space_group_name_H-M   'P 1'
#
loop_
_entity.id
_entity.type
_entity.pdbx_description
1 polymer ?
#
loop_
_entity_poly.entity_id
_entity_poly.type
_entity_poly.pdbx_seq_one_letter_code
_entity_poly.pdbx_strand_id
1 'polypeptide(L)'
;MSTDLKSKGTAVVLAGIGGVFGADKFYVGATGAGVAQLLLTLTFFGLLISGPWAFISTLTLVLMVLMGSKTFLYPKVDWAPTTKNDTIIAWVVVGLYVIGILSALLTRNKQSDSSDSYEHKKIM
;
A
#
# COMPACT_ATOMS: atom_id res chain seq x y z
N MET A 1 7.20 -12.60 29.43
CA MET A 1 6.99 -12.42 27.98
C MET A 1 7.41 -10.99 27.67
N SER A 2 8.56 -10.78 27.03
CA SER A 2 8.89 -9.45 26.51
C SER A 2 7.87 -9.15 25.42
N THR A 3 6.97 -8.21 25.67
CA THR A 3 6.11 -7.65 24.61
C THR A 3 7.03 -6.96 23.62
N ASP A 4 7.37 -7.66 22.54
CA ASP A 4 8.22 -7.14 21.48
C ASP A 4 7.39 -6.11 20.69
N LEU A 5 7.46 -4.86 21.14
CA LEU A 5 6.68 -3.76 20.58
C LEU A 5 7.04 -3.61 19.09
N LYS A 6 6.04 -3.78 18.22
CA LYS A 6 6.30 -3.70 16.78
C LYS A 6 6.41 -2.25 16.32
N SER A 7 7.48 -1.96 15.57
CA SER A 7 7.66 -0.68 14.90
C SER A 7 6.59 -0.47 13.82
N LYS A 8 5.87 0.67 13.91
CA LYS A 8 4.83 1.04 12.95
C LYS A 8 5.43 1.45 11.61
N GLY A 9 6.52 2.21 11.60
CA GLY A 9 7.20 2.63 10.36
C GLY A 9 7.71 1.44 9.57
N THR A 10 8.27 0.43 10.23
CA THR A 10 8.70 -0.82 9.57
C THR A 10 7.51 -1.54 8.92
N ALA A 11 6.36 -1.62 9.60
CA ALA A 11 5.15 -2.21 9.02
C ALA A 11 4.66 -1.43 7.80
N VAL A 12 4.67 -0.09 7.84
CA VAL A 12 4.28 0.78 6.71
C VAL A 12 5.20 0.57 5.50
N VAL A 13 6.52 0.52 5.70
CA VAL A 13 7.49 0.28 4.62
C VAL A 13 7.30 -1.11 4.02
N LEU A 14 7.13 -2.13 4.86
CA LEU A 14 6.89 -3.51 4.42
C LEU A 14 5.59 -3.65 3.64
N ALA A 15 4.53 -2.93 4.04
CA ALA A 15 3.27 -2.91 3.30
C ALA A 15 3.40 -2.16 1.97
N GLY A 16 4.16 -1.08 1.92
CA GLY A 16 4.38 -0.32 0.68
C GLY A 16 5.18 -1.09 -0.38
N ILE A 17 6.23 -1.84 0.02
CA ILE A 17 7.16 -2.50 -0.91
C ILE A 17 6.86 -4.00 -1.06
N GLY A 18 6.63 -4.69 0.06
CA GLY A 18 6.38 -6.13 0.12
C GLY A 18 4.90 -6.48 0.32
N GLY A 19 4.01 -5.49 0.23
CA GLY A 19 2.59 -5.64 0.54
C GLY A 19 1.88 -6.63 -0.36
N VAL A 20 2.26 -6.75 -1.64
CA VAL A 20 1.66 -7.73 -2.57
C VAL A 20 1.93 -9.15 -2.10
N PHE A 21 3.13 -9.42 -1.57
CA PHE A 21 3.53 -10.73 -1.03
C PHE A 21 3.08 -10.96 0.43
N GLY A 22 2.48 -9.96 1.09
CA GLY A 22 2.03 -10.06 2.48
C GLY A 22 3.16 -9.96 3.51
N ALA A 23 4.30 -9.36 3.15
CA ALA A 23 5.46 -9.20 4.05
C ALA A 23 5.09 -8.43 5.34
N ASP A 24 4.16 -7.48 5.25
CA ASP A 24 3.60 -6.74 6.39
C ASP A 24 2.91 -7.68 7.39
N LYS A 25 2.16 -8.68 6.88
CA LYS A 25 1.40 -9.66 7.69
C LYS A 25 2.31 -10.60 8.45
N PHE A 26 3.40 -11.04 7.83
CA PHE A 26 4.43 -11.84 8.50
C PHE A 26 5.11 -11.03 9.61
N TYR A 27 5.44 -9.76 9.34
CA TYR A 27 6.07 -8.90 10.32
C TYR A 27 5.17 -8.65 11.54
N VAL A 28 3.87 -8.41 11.33
CA VAL A 28 2.93 -8.18 12.44
C VAL A 28 2.48 -9.45 13.17
N GLY A 29 2.90 -10.63 12.70
CA GLY A 29 2.52 -11.93 13.28
C GLY A 29 1.15 -12.43 12.83
N ALA A 30 0.54 -11.81 11.82
CA ALA A 30 -0.68 -12.27 11.17
C ALA A 30 -0.37 -13.35 10.11
N THR A 31 0.38 -14.39 10.50
CA THR A 31 0.92 -15.42 9.59
C THR A 31 -0.15 -16.10 8.74
N GLY A 32 -1.34 -16.37 9.29
CA GLY A 32 -2.45 -16.96 8.53
C GLY A 32 -2.89 -16.07 7.36
N ALA A 33 -3.00 -14.76 7.57
CA ALA A 33 -3.33 -13.81 6.50
C ALA A 33 -2.16 -13.64 5.52
N GLY A 34 -0.91 -13.66 6.00
CA GLY A 34 0.28 -13.62 5.16
C GLY A 34 0.39 -14.82 4.22
N VAL A 35 0.18 -16.04 4.73
CA VAL A 35 0.18 -17.27 3.93
C VAL A 35 -0.97 -17.27 2.93
N ALA A 36 -2.18 -16.87 3.35
CA ALA A 36 -3.31 -16.76 2.42
C ALA A 36 -3.01 -15.81 1.26
N GLN A 37 -2.34 -14.69 1.55
CA GLN A 37 -1.97 -13.72 0.53
C GLN A 37 -0.84 -14.22 -0.38
N LEU A 38 0.16 -14.93 0.15
CA LEU A 38 1.20 -15.59 -0.66
C LEU A 38 0.62 -16.66 -1.59
N LEU A 39 -0.34 -17.46 -1.10
CA LEU A 39 -0.99 -18.47 -1.92
C LEU A 39 -1.85 -17.81 -3.01
N LEU A 40 -2.51 -16.69 -2.69
CA LEU A 40 -3.21 -15.88 -3.69
C LEU A 40 -2.25 -15.34 -4.74
N THR A 41 -1.12 -14.72 -4.37
CA THR A 41 -0.18 -14.17 -5.37
C THR A 41 0.40 -15.21 -6.32
N LEU A 42 0.50 -16.47 -5.89
CA LEU A 42 0.94 -17.58 -6.75
C LEU A 42 -0.07 -17.92 -7.86
N THR A 43 -1.33 -17.52 -7.69
CA THR A 43 -2.38 -17.70 -8.70
C THR A 43 -2.50 -16.47 -9.59
N PHE A 44 -2.78 -16.68 -10.88
CA PHE A 44 -2.93 -15.59 -11.86
C PHE A 44 -4.05 -14.59 -11.45
N PHE A 45 -5.15 -15.10 -10.90
CA PHE A 45 -6.25 -14.28 -10.37
C PHE A 45 -5.91 -13.62 -9.05
N GLY A 46 -5.13 -14.27 -8.20
CA GLY A 46 -4.81 -13.71 -6.90
C GLY A 46 -3.84 -12.54 -6.95
N LEU A 47 -3.12 -12.32 -8.06
CA LEU A 47 -2.38 -11.07 -8.28
C LEU A 47 -3.32 -9.85 -8.37
N LEU A 48 -4.46 -9.99 -9.06
CA LEU A 48 -5.52 -8.96 -9.13
C LEU A 48 -6.19 -8.69 -7.77
N ILE A 49 -6.26 -9.68 -6.89
CA ILE A 49 -6.84 -9.55 -5.54
C ILE A 49 -5.82 -9.02 -4.54
N SER A 50 -4.56 -9.47 -4.66
CA SER A 50 -3.45 -9.08 -3.80
C SER A 50 -3.06 -7.60 -3.94
N GLY A 51 -3.23 -7.01 -5.12
CA GLY A 51 -2.98 -5.58 -5.34
C GLY A 51 -3.88 -4.69 -4.48
N PRO A 52 -5.22 -4.77 -4.61
CA PRO A 52 -6.16 -4.07 -3.73
C PRO A 52 -5.97 -4.40 -2.25
N TRP A 53 -5.70 -5.67 -1.90
CA TRP A 53 -5.47 -6.05 -0.50
C TRP A 53 -4.20 -5.38 0.05
N ALA A 54 -3.09 -5.43 -0.67
CA ALA A 54 -1.85 -4.75 -0.29
C ALA A 54 -2.08 -3.24 -0.11
N PHE A 55 -2.83 -2.62 -1.03
CA PHE A 55 -3.18 -1.21 -0.94
C PHE A 55 -3.99 -0.87 0.31
N ILE A 56 -5.03 -1.64 0.61
CA ILE A 56 -5.86 -1.47 1.81
C ILE A 56 -5.00 -1.68 3.08
N SER A 57 -4.07 -2.65 3.07
CA SER A 57 -3.16 -2.91 4.19
C SER A 57 -2.27 -1.69 4.46
N THR A 58 -1.64 -1.14 3.40
CA THR A 58 -0.81 0.06 3.49
C THR A 58 -1.61 1.26 3.98
N LEU A 59 -2.80 1.51 3.43
CA LEU A 59 -3.67 2.60 3.87
C LEU A 59 -4.03 2.49 5.35
N THR A 60 -4.41 1.30 5.80
CA THR A 60 -4.80 1.09 7.21
C THR A 60 -3.63 1.34 8.16
N LEU A 61 -2.42 0.90 7.80
CA LEU A 61 -1.19 1.14 8.58
C LEU A 61 -0.77 2.62 8.59
N VAL A 62 -0.89 3.31 7.45
CA VAL A 62 -0.65 4.76 7.36
C VAL A 62 -1.64 5.53 8.24
N LEU A 63 -2.94 5.23 8.15
CA LEU A 63 -3.97 5.88 8.97
C LEU A 63 -3.71 5.65 10.46
N MET A 64 -3.24 4.47 10.84
CA MET A 64 -2.88 4.16 12.21
C MET A 64 -1.69 4.99 12.72
N VAL A 65 -0.69 5.25 11.87
CA VAL A 65 0.44 6.13 12.21
C VAL A 65 -0.01 7.58 12.35
N LEU A 66 -0.86 8.06 11.43
CA LEU A 66 -1.28 9.46 11.38
C LEU A 66 -2.36 9.81 12.41
N MET A 67 -3.34 8.94 12.60
CA MET A 67 -4.50 9.16 13.49
C MET A 67 -4.32 8.56 14.88
N GLY A 68 -3.26 7.76 15.10
CA GLY A 68 -3.02 7.09 16.37
C GLY A 68 -4.07 6.03 16.74
N SER A 69 -4.97 5.67 15.82
CA SER A 69 -6.01 4.67 16.03
C SER A 69 -5.43 3.26 15.92
N LYS A 70 -6.11 2.27 16.52
CA LYS A 70 -5.77 0.86 16.26
C LYS A 70 -6.24 0.49 14.86
N THR A 71 -5.42 -0.24 14.11
CA THR A 71 -5.82 -0.76 12.80
C THR A 71 -6.95 -1.77 12.96
N PHE A 72 -7.99 -1.65 12.12
CA PHE A 72 -9.03 -2.66 12.05
C PHE A 72 -8.50 -4.03 11.58
N LEU A 73 -7.52 -4.04 10.66
CA LEU A 73 -6.96 -5.28 10.10
C LEU A 73 -6.05 -6.04 11.06
N TYR A 74 -5.41 -5.33 11.99
CA TYR A 74 -4.46 -5.91 12.95
C TYR A 74 -4.78 -5.49 14.39
N PRO A 75 -5.93 -5.92 14.95
CA PRO A 75 -6.40 -5.44 16.24
C PRO A 75 -5.62 -6.02 17.43
N LYS A 76 -4.94 -7.17 17.24
CA LYS A 76 -4.25 -7.93 18.29
C LYS A 76 -2.75 -7.61 18.43
N VAL A 77 -2.24 -6.62 17.70
CA VAL A 77 -0.81 -6.32 17.65
C VAL A 77 -0.47 -5.27 18.70
N ASP A 78 0.57 -5.53 19.49
CA ASP A 78 1.12 -4.59 20.45
C ASP A 78 2.12 -3.67 19.75
N TRP A 79 1.70 -2.43 19.52
CA TRP A 79 2.45 -1.46 18.74
C TRP A 79 3.28 -0.55 19.63
N ALA A 80 4.51 -0.26 19.19
CA ALA A 80 5.33 0.78 19.79
C ALA A 80 4.64 2.16 19.70
N PRO A 81 4.93 3.10 20.63
CA PRO A 81 4.49 4.48 20.48
C PRO A 81 5.00 5.06 19.16
N THR A 82 4.16 5.84 18.48
CA THR A 82 4.51 6.45 17.20
C THR A 82 5.66 7.44 17.38
N THR A 83 6.74 7.25 16.62
CA THR A 83 7.89 8.16 16.60
C THR A 83 7.76 9.19 15.48
N LYS A 84 8.50 10.31 15.57
CA LYS A 84 8.54 11.31 14.48
C LYS A 84 8.94 10.69 13.13
N ASN A 85 9.84 9.71 13.15
CA ASN A 85 10.31 9.01 11.95
C ASN A 85 9.19 8.19 11.31
N ASP A 86 8.33 7.54 12.11
CA ASP A 86 7.18 6.78 11.59
C ASP A 86 6.21 7.70 10.84
N THR A 87 5.94 8.89 11.40
CA THR A 87 5.09 9.90 10.76
C THR A 87 5.69 10.39 9.44
N ILE A 88 7.01 10.64 9.41
CA ILE A 88 7.70 11.03 8.17
C ILE A 88 7.59 9.91 7.13
N ILE A 89 7.85 8.67 7.52
CA ILE A 89 7.72 7.49 6.65
C ILE A 89 6.29 7.40 6.08
N ALA A 90 5.27 7.59 6.92
CA ALA A 90 3.88 7.58 6.48
C ALA A 90 3.59 8.67 5.43
N TRP A 91 4.06 9.91 5.65
CA TRP A 91 3.91 10.99 4.67
C TRP A 91 4.67 10.73 3.37
N VAL A 92 5.88 10.15 3.45
CA VAL A 92 6.65 9.75 2.27
C VAL A 92 5.88 8.70 1.46
N VAL A 93 5.36 7.66 2.12
CA VAL A 93 4.56 6.63 1.44
C VAL A 93 3.31 7.23 0.81
N VAL A 94 2.57 8.08 1.51
CA VAL A 94 1.41 8.78 0.95
C VAL A 94 1.81 9.60 -0.28
N GLY A 95 2.89 10.38 -0.19
CA GLY A 95 3.41 11.17 -1.30
C GLY A 95 3.74 10.33 -2.53
N LEU A 96 4.40 9.19 -2.35
CA LEU A 96 4.71 8.25 -3.44
C LEU A 96 3.44 7.71 -4.11
N TYR A 97 2.42 7.34 -3.33
CA TYR A 97 1.14 6.87 -3.86
C TYR A 97 0.40 7.97 -4.63
N VAL A 98 0.37 9.20 -4.11
CA VAL A 98 -0.27 10.35 -4.77
C VAL A 98 0.45 10.68 -6.08
N ILE A 99 1.78 10.72 -6.09
CA ILE A 99 2.57 10.96 -7.30
C ILE A 99 2.31 9.86 -8.34
N GLY A 100 2.23 8.60 -7.91
CA GLY A 100 1.91 7.49 -8.81
C GLY A 100 0.54 7.64 -9.47
N ILE A 101 -0.50 7.98 -8.68
CA ILE A 101 -1.85 8.22 -9.20
C ILE A 101 -1.89 9.45 -10.12
N LEU A 102 -1.28 10.56 -9.70
CA LEU A 102 -1.23 11.78 -10.49
C LEU A 102 -0.51 11.55 -11.82
N SER A 103 0.61 10.83 -11.81
CA SER A 103 1.34 10.46 -13.04
C SER A 103 0.46 9.64 -13.97
N ALA A 104 -0.27 8.65 -13.46
CA ALA A 104 -1.20 7.85 -14.26
C ALA A 104 -2.35 8.70 -14.85
N LEU A 105 -2.86 9.68 -14.10
CA LEU A 105 -3.89 10.61 -14.59
C LEU A 105 -3.34 11.54 -15.68
N LEU A 106 -2.13 12.08 -15.50
CA LEU A 106 -1.47 12.93 -16.49
C LEU A 106 -1.17 12.18 -17.78
N THR A 107 -0.81 10.89 -17.71
CA THR A 107 -0.65 10.05 -18.90
C THR A 107 -1.96 9.87 -19.68
N ARG A 108 -3.11 9.73 -18.97
CA ARG A 108 -4.42 9.63 -19.62
C ARG A 108 -4.78 10.89 -20.40
N ASN A 109 -4.51 12.07 -19.85
CA ASN A 109 -4.79 13.33 -20.55
C ASN A 109 -3.98 13.45 -21.85
N LYS A 110 -2.67 13.12 -21.82
CA LYS A 110 -1.85 13.12 -23.05
C LYS A 110 -2.35 12.14 -24.12
N GLN A 111 -2.86 10.99 -23.70
CA GLN A 111 -3.42 10.00 -24.63
C GLN A 111 -4.67 10.53 -25.34
N SER A 112 -5.53 11.26 -24.61
CA SER A 112 -6.72 11.92 -25.16
C SER A 112 -6.33 12.95 -26.23
N ASP A 113 -5.40 13.85 -25.91
CA ASP A 113 -4.94 14.89 -26.85
C ASP A 113 -4.31 14.30 -28.11
N SER A 114 -3.54 13.22 -27.95
CA SER A 114 -2.90 12.57 -29.09
C SER A 114 -3.94 11.92 -30.02
N SER A 115 -5.00 11.30 -29.48
CA SER A 115 -6.07 10.68 -30.27
C SER A 115 -6.80 11.70 -31.14
N ASP A 116 -7.17 12.85 -30.57
CA ASP A 116 -7.90 13.90 -31.30
C ASP A 116 -7.03 14.54 -32.40
N SER A 117 -5.72 14.68 -32.16
CA SER A 117 -4.78 15.18 -33.15
C SER A 117 -4.66 14.27 -34.39
N TYR A 118 -4.68 12.94 -34.20
CA TYR A 118 -4.64 11.99 -35.33
C TYR A 118 -5.93 12.00 -36.15
N GLU A 119 -7.10 12.10 -35.51
CA GLU A 119 -8.38 12.18 -36.20
C GLU A 119 -8.48 13.48 -37.02
N HIS A 120 -8.05 14.62 -36.47
CA HIS A 120 -7.99 15.89 -37.22
C HIS A 120 -7.07 15.84 -38.45
N LYS A 121 -5.97 15.11 -38.39
CA LYS A 121 -5.03 14.98 -39.52
C LYS A 121 -5.54 14.02 -40.61
N LYS A 122 -6.50 13.15 -40.27
CA LYS A 122 -7.06 12.15 -41.20
C LYS A 122 -8.22 12.69 -42.04
N ILE A 123 -8.85 13.77 -41.59
CA ILE A 123 -9.96 14.47 -42.26
C ILE A 123 -9.53 15.68 -43.11
N MET A 124 -8.21 15.94 -43.24
CA MET A 124 -7.60 16.88 -44.19
C MET A 124 -6.84 16.11 -45.26
#